data_AF-K1YGA5-F1
#
_entry.id   AF-K1YGA5-F1
#
_cell.length_a   1.000
_cell.length_b   1.000
_cell.length_c   1.000
_cell.angle_alpha   90.00
_cell.angle_beta   90.00
_cell.angle_gamma   90.00
#
_symmetry.space_group_name_H-M   'P 1'
#
loop_
_entity.id
_entity.type
_entity.pdbx_description
1 polymer ?
#
loop_
_entity_poly.entity_id
_entity_poly.type
_entity_poly.pdbx_seq_one_letter_code
_entity_poly.pdbx_strand_id
1 'polypeptide(L)'
;MRRMIIAAAVLLGIQIALVVALNVTHTGQQAVSPATPLLGFAPESVNVLEITGPEGKRVVLRKNETGWILPDSFAAPAGAEQVTALLAKLAGLQRGFVVAASE
;
A
#
# COMPACT_ATOMS: atom_id res chain seq x y z
N MET A 1 29.86 -7.90 -49.62
CA MET A 1 28.81 -8.72 -48.96
C MET A 1 29.30 -9.41 -47.68
N ARG A 2 30.37 -10.21 -47.70
CA ARG A 2 30.89 -10.91 -46.50
C ARG A 2 31.18 -10.01 -45.29
N ARG A 3 31.74 -8.81 -45.51
CA ARG A 3 31.98 -7.81 -44.44
C ARG A 3 30.69 -7.27 -43.79
N MET A 4 29.63 -7.11 -44.56
CA MET A 4 28.33 -6.65 -44.06
C MET A 4 27.62 -7.75 -43.28
N ILE A 5 27.76 -9.00 -43.72
CA ILE A 5 27.24 -10.18 -43.00
C ILE A 5 27.94 -10.31 -41.64
N ILE A 6 29.26 -10.13 -41.59
CA ILE A 6 30.02 -10.16 -40.33
C ILE A 6 29.60 -9.01 -39.40
N ALA A 7 29.47 -7.78 -39.94
CA ALA A 7 29.01 -6.64 -39.15
C ALA A 7 27.59 -6.86 -38.59
N ALA A 8 26.68 -7.40 -39.40
CA ALA A 8 25.33 -7.74 -38.96
C ALA A 8 25.31 -8.84 -37.90
N ALA A 9 26.15 -9.87 -38.03
CA ALA A 9 26.25 -10.95 -37.05
C ALA A 9 26.79 -10.47 -35.70
N VAL A 10 27.79 -9.58 -35.71
CA VAL A 10 28.30 -8.96 -34.47
C VAL A 10 27.22 -8.10 -33.82
N LEU A 11 26.53 -7.27 -34.62
CA LEU A 11 25.44 -6.43 -34.12
C LEU A 11 24.31 -7.27 -33.51
N LEU A 12 23.95 -8.38 -34.15
CA LEU A 12 22.93 -9.30 -33.63
C LEU A 12 23.36 -9.92 -32.28
N GLY A 13 24.63 -10.30 -32.14
CA GLY A 13 25.17 -10.80 -30.88
C GLY A 13 25.04 -9.78 -29.74
N ILE A 14 25.35 -8.51 -30.04
CA ILE A 14 25.19 -7.40 -29.08
C ILE A 14 23.72 -7.21 -28.71
N GLN A 15 22.81 -7.28 -29.68
CA GLN A 15 21.37 -7.15 -29.43
C GLN A 15 20.85 -8.26 -28.52
N ILE A 16 21.24 -9.52 -28.76
CA ILE A 16 20.84 -10.65 -27.92
C ILE A 16 21.39 -10.48 -26.49
N ALA A 17 22.67 -10.12 -26.36
CA ALA A 17 23.29 -9.88 -25.06
C ALA A 17 22.58 -8.76 -24.29
N LEU A 18 22.20 -7.67 -24.96
CA LEU A 18 21.47 -6.56 -24.38
C LEU A 18 20.06 -6.97 -23.92
N VAL A 19 19.33 -7.75 -24.73
CA VAL A 19 18.01 -8.28 -24.35
C VAL A 19 18.09 -9.14 -23.10
N VAL A 20 19.06 -10.05 -23.03
CA VAL A 20 19.26 -10.92 -21.86
C VAL A 20 19.62 -10.10 -20.62
N ALA A 21 20.55 -9.14 -20.76
CA ALA A 21 20.94 -8.27 -19.66
C ALA A 21 19.75 -7.44 -19.12
N LEU A 22 18.96 -6.84 -20.01
CA LEU A 22 17.78 -6.06 -19.63
C LEU A 22 16.67 -6.93 -19.02
N ASN A 23 16.48 -8.15 -19.51
CA ASN A 23 15.47 -9.08 -18.97
C ASN A 23 15.84 -9.57 -17.56
N VAL A 24 17.10 -9.89 -17.31
CA VAL A 24 17.59 -10.29 -15.97
C VAL A 24 17.58 -9.10 -14.99
N THR A 25 17.83 -7.89 -15.47
CA THR A 25 17.81 -6.67 -14.65
C THR A 25 16.39 -6.15 -14.38
N HIS A 26 15.35 -6.77 -14.98
CA HIS A 26 13.95 -6.40 -14.78
C HIS A 26 13.39 -6.95 -13.45
N THR A 27 14.10 -6.70 -12.34
CA THR A 27 13.66 -6.97 -10.95
C THR A 27 12.80 -5.85 -10.38
N GLY A 28 11.86 -5.26 -11.14
CA GLY A 28 11.19 -4.08 -10.57
C GLY A 28 10.03 -3.41 -11.29
N GLN A 29 9.44 -3.98 -12.35
CA GLN A 29 8.05 -3.65 -12.63
C GLN A 29 7.18 -4.67 -11.93
N GLN A 30 7.25 -4.69 -10.60
CA GLN A 30 6.15 -5.25 -9.82
C GLN A 30 4.97 -4.34 -10.13
N ALA A 31 4.15 -4.74 -11.11
CA ALA A 31 2.77 -4.32 -11.15
C ALA A 31 2.27 -4.52 -9.72
N VAL A 32 2.08 -3.41 -8.99
CA VAL A 32 1.60 -3.45 -7.62
C VAL A 32 0.30 -4.22 -7.72
N SER A 33 0.33 -5.46 -7.25
CA SER A 33 -0.82 -6.35 -7.43
C SER A 33 -2.00 -5.62 -6.76
N PRO A 34 -3.09 -5.36 -7.49
CA PRO A 34 -4.20 -4.55 -6.96
C PRO A 34 -4.82 -5.16 -5.70
N ALA A 35 -4.49 -6.40 -5.38
CA ALA A 35 -4.85 -7.06 -4.13
C ALA A 35 -3.97 -6.69 -2.91
N THR A 36 -2.98 -5.80 -3.05
CA THR A 36 -2.10 -5.44 -1.94
C THR A 36 -2.81 -4.50 -0.96
N PRO A 37 -2.84 -4.80 0.35
CA PRO A 37 -3.40 -3.90 1.35
C PRO A 37 -2.80 -2.50 1.28
N LEU A 38 -3.65 -1.48 1.39
CA LEU A 38 -3.25 -0.09 1.49
C LEU A 38 -2.51 0.16 2.81
N LEU A 39 -3.03 -0.43 3.89
CA LEU A 39 -2.48 -0.35 5.23
C LEU A 39 -2.15 -1.77 5.71
N GLY A 40 -0.91 -2.00 6.16
CA GLY A 40 -0.46 -3.30 6.67
C GLY A 40 -0.60 -3.39 8.18
N PHE A 41 -1.81 -3.62 8.70
CA PHE A 41 -2.05 -3.82 10.13
C PHE A 41 -3.13 -4.87 10.39
N ALA A 42 -3.11 -5.48 11.57
CA ALA A 42 -4.16 -6.38 12.03
C ALA A 42 -5.21 -5.59 12.85
N PRO A 43 -6.51 -5.62 12.50
CA PRO A 43 -7.55 -4.90 13.23
C PRO A 43 -7.56 -5.20 14.74
N GLU A 44 -7.35 -6.46 15.13
CA GLU A 44 -7.37 -6.90 16.52
C GLU A 44 -6.21 -6.35 17.37
N SER A 45 -5.08 -5.98 16.73
CA SER A 45 -3.89 -5.46 17.42
C SER A 45 -3.93 -3.94 17.65
N VAL A 46 -5.02 -3.26 17.25
CA VAL A 46 -5.15 -1.82 17.46
C VAL A 46 -5.64 -1.52 18.87
N ASN A 47 -4.85 -0.75 19.62
CA ASN A 47 -5.16 -0.32 20.99
C ASN A 47 -5.66 1.13 21.09
N VAL A 48 -5.33 1.98 20.11
CA VAL A 48 -5.66 3.41 20.11
C VAL A 48 -6.07 3.81 18.69
N LEU A 49 -7.13 4.60 18.60
CA LEU A 49 -7.60 5.23 17.36
C LEU A 49 -7.75 6.73 17.62
N GLU A 50 -7.04 7.54 16.83
CA GLU A 50 -7.08 9.00 16.90
C GLU A 50 -7.61 9.54 15.57
N ILE A 51 -8.67 10.35 15.63
CA ILE A 51 -9.29 10.99 14.48
C ILE A 51 -9.08 12.49 14.62
N THR A 52 -8.31 13.07 13.72
CA THR A 52 -8.08 14.51 13.65
C THR A 52 -9.02 15.12 12.60
N GLY A 53 -9.82 16.09 13.02
CA GLY A 53 -10.68 16.88 12.17
C GLY A 53 -10.08 18.26 11.84
N PRO A 54 -10.81 19.06 11.05
CA PRO A 54 -10.43 20.45 10.78
C PRO A 54 -10.39 21.26 12.08
N GLU A 55 -9.61 22.35 12.06
CA GLU A 55 -9.48 23.29 13.18
C GLU A 55 -8.91 22.66 14.47
N GLY A 56 -8.10 21.60 14.35
CA GLY A 56 -7.44 20.97 15.49
C GLY A 56 -8.37 20.13 16.37
N LYS A 57 -9.61 19.88 15.94
CA LYS A 57 -10.51 18.96 16.64
C LYS A 57 -9.93 17.57 16.59
N ARG A 58 -9.99 16.87 17.72
CA ARG A 58 -9.47 15.52 17.85
C ARG A 58 -10.43 14.67 18.65
N VAL A 59 -10.60 13.42 18.21
CA VAL A 59 -11.27 12.38 18.97
C VAL A 59 -10.28 11.23 19.19
N VAL A 60 -10.05 10.86 20.44
CA VAL A 60 -9.23 9.71 20.81
C VAL A 60 -10.13 8.61 21.35
N LEU A 61 -9.91 7.39 20.86
CA LEU A 61 -10.52 6.15 21.30
C LEU A 61 -9.40 5.22 21.79
N ARG A 62 -9.58 4.61 22.96
CA ARG A 62 -8.60 3.66 23.52
C ARG A 62 -9.30 2.37 23.93
N LYS A 63 -8.67 1.24 23.63
CA LYS A 63 -9.10 -0.09 24.07
C LYS A 63 -8.67 -0.30 25.52
N ASN A 64 -9.61 -0.64 26.40
CA ASN A 64 -9.37 -1.06 27.77
C ASN A 64 -9.82 -2.52 27.97
N GLU A 65 -9.87 -2.99 29.22
CA GLU A 65 -10.30 -4.36 29.56
C GLU A 65 -11.78 -4.64 29.27
N THR A 66 -12.64 -3.61 29.28
CA THR A 66 -14.09 -3.73 29.13
C THR A 66 -14.59 -3.38 27.72
N GLY A 67 -13.75 -2.78 26.87
CA GLY A 67 -14.09 -2.38 25.51
C GLY A 67 -13.35 -1.14 25.02
N TRP A 68 -13.97 -0.40 24.11
CA TRP A 68 -13.45 0.88 23.63
C TRP A 68 -14.00 2.02 24.48
N ILE A 69 -13.15 2.99 24.83
CA ILE A 69 -13.52 4.17 25.61
C ILE A 69 -13.04 5.46 24.95
N LEU A 70 -13.74 6.57 25.25
CA LEU A 70 -13.30 7.93 24.93
C LEU A 70 -12.60 8.51 26.17
N PRO A 71 -11.26 8.46 26.27
CA PRO A 71 -10.55 9.01 27.42
C PRO A 71 -10.86 10.50 27.67
N ASP A 72 -11.03 11.28 26.61
CA ASP A 72 -11.29 12.72 26.69
C ASP A 72 -12.75 13.06 27.05
N SER A 73 -13.64 12.06 27.08
CA SER A 73 -15.07 12.21 27.40
C SER A 73 -15.43 11.39 28.64
N PHE A 74 -14.74 11.63 29.76
CA PHE A 74 -14.98 10.94 31.04
C PHE A 74 -14.85 9.41 30.97
N ALA A 75 -13.98 8.90 30.08
CA ALA A 75 -13.84 7.47 29.80
C ALA A 75 -15.18 6.79 29.40
N ALA A 76 -16.08 7.55 28.76
CA ALA A 76 -17.36 7.02 28.29
C ALA A 76 -17.17 5.83 27.34
N PRO A 77 -18.04 4.80 27.42
CA PRO A 77 -17.97 3.66 26.52
C PRO A 77 -18.23 4.10 25.08
N ALA A 78 -17.38 3.64 24.18
CA ALA A 78 -17.54 3.82 22.74
C ALA A 78 -18.29 2.62 22.14
N GLY A 79 -18.96 2.84 21.00
CA GLY A 79 -19.57 1.76 20.23
C GLY A 79 -18.52 0.81 19.67
N ALA A 80 -18.26 -0.31 20.37
CA ALA A 80 -17.25 -1.29 19.98
C ALA A 80 -17.50 -1.87 18.58
N GLU A 81 -18.77 -2.06 18.21
CA GLU A 81 -19.16 -2.52 16.87
C GLU A 81 -18.75 -1.51 15.78
N GLN A 82 -18.93 -0.21 16.03
CA GLN A 82 -18.58 0.85 15.08
C GLN A 82 -17.07 0.96 14.91
N VAL A 83 -16.30 0.84 16.00
CA VAL A 83 -14.84 0.82 15.93
C VAL A 83 -14.34 -0.41 15.17
N THR A 84 -14.91 -1.58 15.45
CA THR A 84 -14.54 -2.83 14.77
C THR A 84 -14.85 -2.77 13.28
N ALA A 85 -16.04 -2.28 12.91
CA ALA A 85 -16.44 -2.10 11.52
C ALA A 85 -15.53 -1.10 10.79
N LEU A 86 -15.10 -0.01 11.45
CA LEU A 86 -14.15 0.94 10.89
C LEU A 86 -12.77 0.30 10.66
N LEU A 87 -12.23 -0.41 11.65
CA LEU A 87 -10.92 -1.07 11.53
C LEU A 87 -10.93 -2.15 10.45
N ALA A 88 -12.02 -2.92 10.34
CA ALA A 88 -12.19 -3.92 9.29
C ALA A 88 -12.20 -3.28 7.89
N LYS A 89 -12.90 -2.15 7.72
CA LYS A 89 -12.88 -1.39 6.46
C LYS A 89 -11.48 -0.89 6.12
N LEU A 90 -10.76 -0.32 7.10
CA LEU A 90 -9.42 0.21 6.89
C LEU A 90 -8.40 -0.89 6.54
N ALA A 91 -8.47 -2.05 7.19
CA ALA A 91 -7.62 -3.19 6.87
C ALA A 91 -7.98 -3.84 5.52
N GLY A 92 -9.26 -3.77 5.13
CA GLY A 92 -9.74 -4.22 3.82
C GLY A 92 -9.46 -3.26 2.67
N LEU A 93 -8.96 -2.05 2.94
CA LEU A 93 -8.59 -1.13 1.87
C LEU A 93 -7.42 -1.71 1.08
N GLN A 94 -7.60 -1.81 -0.23
CA GLN A 94 -6.58 -2.23 -1.17
C GLN A 94 -5.98 -1.00 -1.84
N ARG A 95 -4.72 -1.08 -2.27
CA ARG A 95 -4.12 -0.03 -3.10
C ARG A 95 -4.92 0.06 -4.40
N GLY A 96 -5.65 1.17 -4.55
CA GLY A 96 -6.33 1.49 -5.80
C GLY A 96 -5.32 1.65 -6.94
N PHE A 97 -5.81 1.53 -8.17
CA PHE A 97 -5.01 1.81 -9.36
C PHE A 97 -4.40 3.21 -9.30
N VAL A 98 -3.19 3.35 -9.82
CA VAL A 98 -2.54 4.66 -9.99
C VAL A 98 -3.44 5.51 -10.87
N VAL A 99 -4.17 6.47 -10.28
CA VAL A 99 -4.93 7.45 -11.05
C VAL A 99 -3.93 8.55 -11.38
N ALA A 100 -3.60 8.72 -12.66
CA ALA A 100 -2.83 9.87 -13.10
C ALA A 100 -3.65 11.12 -12.74
N ALA A 101 -3.16 11.91 -11.79
CA ALA A 101 -3.66 13.25 -11.56
C ALA A 101 -3.08 14.12 -12.67
N SER A 102 -3.93 14.52 -13.62
CA SER A 102 -3.57 15.56 -14.57
C SER A 102 -3.67 16.92 -13.87
N GLU A 103 -2.58 17.69 -13.90
CA GLU A 103 -2.58 19.15 -13.68
C GLU A 103 -3.02 19.90 -14.95
#